data_AF-A0A840PA99-F1
#
_entry.id   AF-A0A840PA99-F1
#
_cell.length_a   1.000
_cell.length_b   1.000
_cell.length_c   1.000
_cell.angle_alpha   90.00
_cell.angle_beta   90.00
_cell.angle_gamma   90.00
#
_symmetry.space_group_name_H-M   'P 1'
#
loop_
_entity.id
_entity.type
_entity.pdbx_description
1 polymer ?
#
loop_
_entity_poly.entity_id
_entity_poly.type
_entity_poly.pdbx_seq_one_letter_code
_entity_poly.pdbx_strand_id
1 'polypeptide(L)' 'MFADYRETIEQANQVIDACPDLALPGPRPRPLGPDPSMRQVLAHMIEETGRQAGHADILREQLDGSTGR' A
#
# COMPACT_ATOMS: atom_id res chain seq x y z
N MET A 1 -12.49 12.14 4.61
CA MET A 1 -11.51 11.26 5.29
C MET A 1 -11.69 9.78 4.94
N PHE A 2 -12.76 9.08 5.33
CA PHE A 2 -12.97 7.68 4.87
C PHE A 2 -13.45 7.57 3.41
N ALA A 3 -14.26 8.52 2.93
CA ALA A 3 -14.69 8.56 1.53
C ALA A 3 -13.50 8.75 0.58
N ASP A 4 -12.68 9.78 0.82
CA ASP A 4 -11.47 10.05 0.03
C ASP A 4 -10.48 8.87 0.02
N TYR A 5 -10.36 8.16 1.15
CA TYR A 5 -9.54 6.95 1.22
C TYR A 5 -10.08 5.82 0.35
N ARG A 6 -11.40 5.58 0.39
CA ARG A 6 -12.05 4.58 -0.47
C ARG A 6 -11.96 4.94 -1.94
N GLU A 7 -12.15 6.20 -2.29
CA GLU A 7 -11.99 6.70 -3.65
C GLU A 7 -10.56 6.45 -4.15
N THR A 8 -9.55 6.72 -3.31
CA THR A 8 -8.15 6.44 -3.65
C THR A 8 -7.90 4.95 -3.88
N ILE A 9 -8.49 4.07 -3.05
CA ILE A 9 -8.40 2.61 -3.25
C ILE A 9 -9.04 2.20 -4.57
N GLU A 10 -10.23 2.72 -4.90
CA GLU A 10 -10.91 2.40 -6.14
C GLU A 10 -10.09 2.82 -7.36
N GLN A 11 -9.50 4.02 -7.34
CA GLN A 11 -8.59 4.49 -8.39
C GLN A 11 -7.34 3.60 -8.50
N ALA A 12 -6.74 3.21 -7.37
CA ALA A 12 -5.59 2.31 -7.37
C ALA A 12 -5.95 0.93 -7.95
N ASN A 13 -7.10 0.37 -7.59
CA ASN A 13 -7.58 -0.91 -8.10
C ASN A 13 -7.79 -0.87 -9.61
N GLN A 14 -8.38 0.21 -10.15
CA GLN A 14 -8.54 0.38 -11.61
C GLN A 14 -7.19 0.33 -12.34
N VAL A 15 -6.14 0.95 -11.76
CA VAL A 15 -4.79 0.93 -12.34
C VAL A 15 -4.16 -0.45 -12.24
N ILE A 16 -4.39 -1.18 -11.14
CA ILE A 16 -3.91 -2.55 -10.95
C ILE A 16 -4.57 -3.49 -11.96
N ASP A 17 -5.89 -3.43 -12.08
CA ASP A 17 -6.68 -4.28 -12.99
C ASP A 17 -6.36 -4.01 -14.46
N ALA A 18 -5.98 -2.77 -14.80
CA ALA A 18 -5.56 -2.40 -16.15
C ALA A 18 -4.10 -2.83 -16.48
N CYS A 19 -3.33 -3.33 -15.51
CA CYS A 19 -1.94 -3.73 -15.73
C CYS A 19 -1.87 -5.13 -16.38
N PRO A 20 -1.42 -5.26 -17.64
CA PRO A 20 -1.44 -6.54 -18.35
C PRO A 20 -0.31 -7.48 -17.92
N ASP A 21 0.77 -6.94 -17.35
CA ASP A 21 1.93 -7.71 -16.88
C ASP A 21 2.62 -6.97 -15.74
N LEU A 22 2.78 -7.66 -14.61
CA LEU A 22 3.42 -7.12 -13.41
C LEU A 22 4.92 -6.87 -13.55
N ALA A 23 5.56 -7.37 -14.62
CA ALA A 23 6.96 -7.07 -14.93
C ALA A 23 7.15 -5.70 -15.59
N LEU A 24 6.07 -5.08 -16.11
CA LEU A 24 6.13 -3.75 -16.69
C LEU A 24 6.33 -2.67 -15.61
N PRO A 25 6.91 -1.50 -15.97
CA PRO A 25 7.01 -0.36 -15.05
C PRO A 25 5.66 0.01 -14.44
N GLY A 26 5.68 0.36 -13.16
CA GLY A 26 4.51 0.87 -12.46
C GLY A 26 4.02 2.22 -13.02
N PRO A 27 2.83 2.68 -12.62
CA PRO A 27 2.17 3.86 -13.20
C PRO A 27 2.87 5.18 -12.90
N ARG A 28 3.83 5.20 -11.95
CA ARG A 28 4.61 6.39 -11.63
C ARG A 28 6.10 6.14 -11.84
N PRO A 29 6.76 6.97 -12.67
CA PRO A 29 8.20 6.89 -12.82
C PRO A 29 8.90 7.38 -11.56
N ARG A 30 10.10 6.85 -11.31
CA ARG A 30 10.96 7.37 -10.25
C ARG A 30 11.67 8.64 -10.73
N PRO A 31 11.88 9.62 -9.83
CA PRO A 31 12.70 10.79 -10.14
C PRO A 31 14.16 10.46 -10.45
N LEU A 32 14.67 9.36 -9.86
CA LEU A 32 16.05 8.90 -10.04
C LEU A 32 16.11 7.38 -10.05
N GLY A 33 16.90 6.84 -11.00
CA GLY A 33 17.08 5.40 -11.18
C GLY A 33 16.00 4.76 -12.06
N PRO A 34 16.09 3.44 -12.28
CA PRO A 34 15.11 2.72 -13.10
C PRO A 34 13.75 2.67 -12.42
N ASP A 35 12.70 2.69 -13.24
CA ASP A 35 11.33 2.56 -12.76
C ASP A 35 11.09 1.17 -12.15
N PRO A 36 10.45 1.10 -10.98
CA PRO A 36 10.10 -0.18 -10.39
C PRO A 36 9.02 -0.84 -11.24
N SER A 37 9.12 -2.16 -11.39
CA SER A 37 8.03 -2.96 -11.94
C SER A 37 6.77 -2.85 -11.07
N MET A 38 5.60 -3.07 -11.66
CA MET A 38 4.33 -3.08 -10.94
C MET A 38 4.33 -4.08 -9.78
N ARG A 39 5.01 -5.24 -9.94
CA ARG A 39 5.27 -6.20 -8.85
C ARG A 39 5.99 -5.57 -7.66
N GLN A 40 7.05 -4.81 -7.91
CA GLN A 40 7.83 -4.16 -6.85
C GLN A 40 7.02 -3.05 -6.17
N VAL A 41 6.20 -2.32 -6.94
CA VAL A 41 5.28 -1.32 -6.39
C VAL A 41 4.28 -1.99 -5.43
N LEU A 42 3.64 -3.08 -5.85
CA LEU A 42 2.65 -3.78 -5.04
C LEU A 42 3.25 -4.40 -3.77
N ALA A 43 4.41 -5.05 -3.88
CA ALA A 43 5.12 -5.59 -2.72
C ALA A 43 5.43 -4.49 -1.70
N HIS A 44 5.92 -3.34 -2.17
CA HIS A 44 6.18 -2.18 -1.32
C HIS A 44 4.90 -1.66 -0.63
N MET A 45 3.79 -1.55 -1.36
CA MET A 45 2.52 -1.09 -0.78
C MET A 45 1.98 -2.03 0.30
N ILE A 46 2.16 -3.35 0.13
CA ILE A 46 1.79 -4.36 1.13
C ILE A 46 2.64 -4.21 2.39
N GLU A 47 3.96 -4.11 2.23
CA GLU A 47 4.89 -3.90 3.35
C GLU A 47 4.59 -2.61 4.10
N GLU A 48 4.35 -1.51 3.38
CA GLU A 48 4.00 -0.22 3.97
C GLU A 48 2.70 -0.30 4.78
N THR A 49 1.68 -0.94 4.22
CA THR A 49 0.39 -1.13 4.88
C THR A 49 0.55 -1.98 6.15
N GLY A 50 1.33 -3.06 6.07
CA GLY A 50 1.65 -3.90 7.23
C GLY A 50 2.37 -3.12 8.34
N ARG A 51 3.34 -2.28 7.98
CA ARG A 51 4.05 -1.41 8.94
C ARG A 51 3.11 -0.41 9.62
N GLN A 52 2.22 0.21 8.86
CA GLN A 52 1.22 1.13 9.41
C GLN A 52 0.21 0.43 10.32
N ALA A 53 -0.25 -0.76 9.92
CA ALA A 53 -1.13 -1.58 10.74
C ALA A 53 -0.46 -1.98 12.05
N GLY A 54 0.83 -2.37 12.02
CA GLY A 54 1.59 -2.67 13.23
C GLY A 54 1.72 -1.47 14.17
N HIS A 55 1.93 -0.25 13.64
CA HIS A 55 1.93 0.96 14.47
C HIS A 55 0.56 1.24 15.10
N ALA A 56 -0.52 1.06 14.33
CA ALA A 56 -1.87 1.22 14.85
C ALA A 56 -2.21 0.17 15.91
N ASP A 57 -1.72 -1.06 15.76
CA ASP A 57 -1.91 -2.13 16.74
C ASP A 57 -1.17 -1.83 18.05
N ILE A 58 0.07 -1.35 18.01
CA ILE A 58 0.80 -0.91 19.23
C ILE A 58 0.02 0.17 19.98
N LEU A 59 -0.55 1.15 19.26
CA LEU A 59 -1.37 2.20 19.88
C LEU A 59 -2.64 1.63 20.49
N ARG A 60 -3.31 0.72 19.79
CA ARG A 60 -4.49 -0.01 20.30
C ARG A 60 -4.14 -0.79 21.57
N GLU A 61 -3.03 -1.53 21.59
CA GLU A 61 -2.58 -2.31 22.75
C GLU A 61 -2.30 -1.42 23.97
N GLN A 62 -1.69 -0.25 23.78
CA GLN A 62 -1.45 0.72 24.85
C GLN A 62 -2.73 1.30 25.42
N LEU A 63 -3.74 1.53 24.57
CA LEU A 63 -5.05 2.03 24.99
C LEU A 63 -5.88 0.94 25.70
N ASP A 64 -5.82 -0.29 25.22
CA ASP A 64 -6.62 -1.41 25.73
C ASP A 64 -5.96 -2.13 26.92
N GLY A 65 -4.67 -1.88 27.19
CA GLY A 65 -3.89 -2.57 28.22
C GLY A 65 -3.68 -4.07 27.97
N SER A 66 -3.79 -4.52 26.71
CA SER A 66 -3.67 -5.93 26.31
C SER A 66 -2.88 -6.10 25.01
N THR A 67 -2.04 -7.14 24.94
CA THR A 67 -1.11 -7.40 23.82
C THR A 67 -1.53 -8.66 23.05
N GLY A 68 -1.36 -8.65 21.71
CA GLY A 68 -1.32 -9.85 20.85
C GLY A 68 -2.62 -10.66 20.76
N ARG A 69 -3.74 -10.04 20.40
CA ARG A 69 -5.00 -10.74 20.10
C ARG A 69 -5.08 -11.21 18.65
#